data_AF-A0A662SPT4-F1
#
_entry.id   AF-A0A662SPT4-F1
#
_cell.length_a   1.000
_cell.length_b   1.000
_cell.length_c   1.000
_cell.angle_alpha   90.00
_cell.angle_beta   90.00
_cell.angle_gamma   90.00
#
_symmetry.space_group_name_H-M   'P 1'
#
loop_
_entity.id
_entity.type
_entity.pdbx_description
1 polymer ?
#
loop_
_entity_poly.entity_id
_entity_poly.type
_entity_poly.pdbx_seq_one_letter_code
_entity_poly.pdbx_strand_id
1 'polypeptide(L)'
;MGLIRDLIRAEDPLPRLLTEMVDAARRHILSGDLALGYEELEEEISGLERWLFEVWGMEMYRLMLEFEPRLSIREAFGVASRIDANVLIADGYSFREHVLLERALGRELSFSLGLAAVPTTTSAAASSAFETQNMAEAFRGSLLIEGVEWEGIVVEDVRDPPRIGTRSGLAILSYYPDAPLHEAVKYGVVRVQDLEDVLSSFSEMVRELSSGRDLVVTGDHGYIFLGDNPNRYLWRWKRVERVGGSYSAGESLEVDGKRVAVGRWHAPSSGSFIAHGGVSLAECLVPITVVRRWSTG
;
A
#
# COMPACT_ATOMS: atom_id res chain seq x y z
N MET A 1 21.09 -12.52 11.36
CA MET A 1 20.92 -14.01 11.39
C MET A 1 19.51 -14.46 11.80
N GLY A 2 18.72 -13.67 12.55
CA GLY A 2 17.34 -14.03 12.90
C GLY A 2 16.40 -14.13 11.68
N LEU A 3 16.31 -13.06 10.88
CA LEU A 3 15.42 -13.00 9.72
C LEU A 3 15.55 -14.19 8.75
N ILE A 4 16.76 -14.49 8.28
CA ILE A 4 16.99 -15.60 7.34
C ILE A 4 16.51 -16.94 7.91
N ARG A 5 16.75 -17.18 9.21
CA ARG A 5 16.32 -18.41 9.88
C ARG A 5 14.80 -18.49 9.97
N ASP A 6 14.16 -17.36 10.25
CA ASP A 6 12.71 -17.26 10.35
C ASP A 6 12.05 -17.47 8.98
N LEU A 7 12.58 -16.85 7.91
CA LEU A 7 12.09 -17.03 6.54
C LEU A 7 12.19 -18.48 6.05
N ILE A 8 13.27 -19.20 6.37
CA ILE A 8 13.46 -20.60 5.94
C ILE A 8 12.54 -21.55 6.71
N ARG A 9 12.16 -21.21 7.94
CA ARG A 9 11.42 -22.12 8.84
C ARG A 9 9.92 -21.85 8.86
N ALA A 10 9.49 -20.66 8.46
CA ALA A 10 8.08 -20.29 8.45
C ALA A 10 7.34 -21.06 7.35
N GLU A 11 6.15 -21.59 7.68
CA GLU A 11 5.22 -22.11 6.67
C GLU A 11 4.71 -20.99 5.77
N ASP A 12 4.58 -19.78 6.32
CA ASP A 12 4.24 -18.56 5.61
C ASP A 12 5.18 -17.42 6.02
N PRO A 13 6.14 -17.04 5.15
CA PRO A 13 7.12 -16.01 5.46
C PRO A 13 6.58 -14.58 5.26
N LEU A 14 5.43 -14.39 4.62
CA LEU A 14 4.96 -13.07 4.21
C LEU A 14 4.65 -12.12 5.38
N PRO A 15 4.01 -12.56 6.49
CA PRO A 15 3.79 -11.67 7.63
C PRO A 15 5.11 -11.17 8.21
N ARG A 16 6.14 -12.03 8.27
CA ARG A 16 7.46 -11.64 8.77
C ARG A 16 8.12 -10.65 7.83
N LEU A 17 8.01 -10.85 6.51
CA LEU A 17 8.54 -9.89 5.53
C LEU A 17 7.90 -8.51 5.69
N LEU A 18 6.57 -8.44 5.84
CA LEU A 18 5.90 -7.17 6.11
C LEU A 18 6.39 -6.53 7.41
N THR A 19 6.56 -7.30 8.49
CA THR A 19 7.13 -6.78 9.75
C THR A 19 8.52 -6.19 9.55
N GLU A 20 9.41 -6.86 8.81
CA GLU A 20 10.74 -6.31 8.52
C GLU A 20 10.68 -5.03 7.69
N MET A 21 9.74 -4.94 6.73
CA MET A 21 9.53 -3.74 5.93
C MET A 21 9.02 -2.57 6.78
N VAL A 22 8.10 -2.83 7.72
CA VAL A 22 7.62 -1.84 8.69
C VAL A 22 8.75 -1.42 9.64
N ASP A 23 9.56 -2.35 10.13
CA ASP A 23 10.70 -2.05 11.01
C ASP A 23 11.78 -1.24 10.28
N ALA A 24 12.04 -1.53 9.00
CA ALA A 24 12.88 -0.70 8.15
C ALA A 24 12.30 0.72 8.01
N ALA A 25 11.00 0.82 7.70
CA ALA A 25 10.34 2.11 7.62
C ALA A 25 10.43 2.89 8.93
N ARG A 26 10.24 2.26 10.09
CA ARG A 26 10.42 2.90 11.40
C ARG A 26 11.82 3.44 11.61
N ARG A 27 12.86 2.69 11.21
CA ARG A 27 14.26 3.13 11.34
C ARG A 27 14.54 4.41 10.56
N HIS A 28 13.99 4.53 9.35
CA HIS A 28 14.32 5.64 8.44
C HIS A 28 13.30 6.80 8.47
N ILE A 29 12.00 6.53 8.56
CA ILE A 29 10.94 7.56 8.55
C ILE A 29 10.87 8.30 9.90
N LEU A 30 11.21 7.65 11.02
CA LEU A 30 11.13 8.26 12.35
C LEU A 30 12.43 8.96 12.79
N SER A 31 13.55 8.76 12.09
CA SER A 31 14.88 9.22 12.51
C SER A 31 15.22 10.67 12.12
N GLY A 32 14.40 11.35 11.33
CA GLY A 32 14.66 12.74 10.96
C GLY A 32 13.92 13.23 9.71
N ASP A 33 14.71 13.72 8.74
CA ASP A 33 14.26 14.26 7.47
C ASP A 33 13.49 13.20 6.67
N LEU A 34 12.26 13.54 6.28
CA LEU A 34 11.34 12.57 5.73
C LEU A 34 11.75 12.13 4.32
N ALA A 35 12.23 13.06 3.49
CA ALA A 35 12.65 12.78 2.13
C ALA A 35 13.85 11.84 2.15
N LEU A 36 14.88 12.15 2.95
CA LEU A 36 16.04 11.28 3.12
C LEU A 36 15.65 9.91 3.66
N GLY A 37 14.75 9.85 4.65
CA GLY A 37 14.25 8.60 5.21
C GLY A 37 13.56 7.72 4.16
N TYR A 38 12.77 8.31 3.26
CA TYR A 38 12.16 7.60 2.14
C TYR A 38 13.19 7.04 1.16
N GLU A 39 14.22 7.82 0.84
CA GLU A 39 15.28 7.37 -0.07
C GLU A 39 16.08 6.20 0.51
N GLU A 40 16.51 6.29 1.78
CA GLU A 40 17.28 5.24 2.45
C GLU A 40 16.45 3.98 2.65
N LEU A 41 15.18 4.13 3.03
CA LEU A 41 14.22 3.03 3.13
C LEU A 41 14.10 2.31 1.80
N GLU A 42 13.94 3.04 0.70
CA GLU A 42 13.74 2.44 -0.61
C GLU A 42 14.97 1.66 -1.09
N GLU A 43 16.18 2.13 -0.76
CA GLU A 43 17.41 1.36 -0.99
C GLU A 43 17.43 0.06 -0.18
N GLU A 44 17.05 0.11 1.09
CA GLU A 44 17.00 -1.08 1.95
C GLU A 44 15.98 -2.11 1.43
N ILE A 45 14.75 -1.67 1.09
CA ILE A 45 13.71 -2.55 0.55
C ILE A 45 14.10 -3.11 -0.82
N SER A 46 14.69 -2.29 -1.70
CA SER A 46 15.19 -2.76 -2.99
C SER A 46 16.27 -3.83 -2.83
N GLY A 47 17.18 -3.64 -1.88
CA GLY A 47 18.22 -4.60 -1.53
C GLY A 47 17.67 -5.91 -0.96
N LEU A 48 16.72 -5.83 -0.03
CA LEU A 48 16.04 -7.00 0.54
C LEU A 48 15.33 -7.81 -0.55
N GLU A 49 14.53 -7.15 -1.38
CA GLU A 49 13.78 -7.83 -2.43
C GLU A 49 14.71 -8.45 -3.48
N ARG A 50 15.80 -7.75 -3.83
CA ARG A 50 16.82 -8.28 -4.74
C ARG A 50 17.45 -9.55 -4.19
N TRP A 51 17.84 -9.52 -2.92
CA TRP A 51 18.44 -10.67 -2.26
C TRP A 51 17.48 -11.86 -2.25
N LEU A 52 16.20 -11.64 -1.93
CA LEU A 52 15.19 -12.70 -1.97
C LEU A 52 15.03 -13.27 -3.38
N PHE A 53 15.00 -12.41 -4.41
CA PHE A 53 14.94 -12.86 -5.80
C PHE A 53 16.21 -13.64 -6.22
N GLU A 54 17.40 -13.22 -5.79
CA GLU A 54 18.65 -13.94 -6.10
C GLU A 54 18.70 -15.32 -5.44
N VAL A 55 18.04 -15.51 -4.29
CA VAL A 55 18.02 -16.79 -3.56
C VAL A 55 16.88 -17.72 -4.03
N TRP A 56 15.66 -17.21 -4.21
CA TRP A 56 14.46 -18.02 -4.51
C TRP A 56 13.94 -17.85 -5.95
N GLY A 57 14.45 -16.87 -6.69
CA GLY A 57 14.04 -16.58 -8.07
C GLY A 57 12.55 -16.22 -8.18
N MET A 58 11.95 -16.64 -9.30
CA MET A 58 10.54 -16.41 -9.60
C MET A 58 9.58 -17.06 -8.61
N GLU A 59 10.03 -18.06 -7.87
CA GLU A 59 9.15 -18.84 -6.99
C GLU A 59 8.59 -17.99 -5.85
N MET A 60 9.39 -17.06 -5.33
CA MET A 60 8.90 -16.09 -4.34
C MET A 60 7.68 -15.31 -4.84
N TYR A 61 7.70 -14.89 -6.10
CA TYR A 61 6.59 -14.13 -6.70
C TYR A 61 5.38 -14.99 -7.01
N ARG A 62 5.58 -16.26 -7.41
CA ARG A 62 4.46 -17.20 -7.60
C ARG A 62 3.76 -17.50 -6.29
N LEU A 63 4.51 -17.72 -5.21
CA LEU A 63 3.96 -17.94 -3.88
C LEU A 63 3.04 -16.79 -3.45
N MET A 64 3.41 -15.53 -3.73
CA MET A 64 2.54 -14.38 -3.42
C MET A 64 1.17 -14.45 -4.12
N LEU A 65 1.09 -15.07 -5.30
CA LEU A 65 -0.18 -15.26 -6.02
C LEU A 65 -1.00 -16.43 -5.45
N GLU A 66 -0.36 -17.42 -4.84
CA GLU A 66 -1.05 -18.57 -4.24
C GLU A 66 -1.75 -18.23 -2.91
N PHE A 67 -1.38 -17.12 -2.26
CA PHE A 67 -1.99 -16.63 -1.02
C PHE A 67 -3.23 -15.73 -1.23
N GLU A 68 -3.89 -15.86 -2.39
CA GLU A 68 -5.14 -15.17 -2.76
C GLU A 68 -6.25 -15.05 -1.69
N PRO A 69 -6.48 -15.97 -0.72
CA PRO A 69 -7.52 -15.76 0.29
C PRO A 69 -7.32 -14.53 1.20
N ARG A 70 -6.18 -13.82 1.12
CA ARG A 70 -5.84 -12.70 2.03
C ARG A 70 -5.88 -11.32 1.38
N LEU A 71 -6.81 -11.07 0.46
CA LEU A 71 -6.95 -9.76 -0.18
C LEU A 71 -7.13 -8.66 0.88
N SER A 72 -6.26 -7.66 0.85
CA SER A 72 -6.14 -6.60 1.87
C SER A 72 -7.48 -5.94 2.19
N ILE A 73 -8.24 -5.60 1.15
CA ILE A 73 -9.56 -4.96 1.27
C ILE A 73 -10.52 -5.86 2.05
N ARG A 74 -10.71 -7.12 1.63
CA ARG A 74 -11.65 -8.05 2.30
C ARG A 74 -11.25 -8.32 3.74
N GLU A 75 -9.97 -8.55 3.99
CA GLU A 75 -9.44 -8.76 5.34
C GLU A 75 -9.65 -7.53 6.23
N ALA A 76 -9.47 -6.31 5.71
CA ALA A 76 -9.75 -5.08 6.45
C ALA A 76 -11.22 -4.94 6.85
N PHE A 77 -12.16 -5.27 5.95
CA PHE A 77 -13.59 -5.34 6.28
C PHE A 77 -13.88 -6.38 7.37
N GLY A 78 -13.27 -7.57 7.27
CA GLY A 78 -13.38 -8.61 8.28
C GLY A 78 -12.83 -8.17 9.65
N VAL A 79 -11.68 -7.51 9.69
CA VAL A 79 -11.11 -6.94 10.92
C VAL A 79 -12.04 -5.88 11.51
N ALA A 80 -12.50 -4.93 10.68
CA ALA A 80 -13.35 -3.83 11.13
C ALA A 80 -14.68 -4.31 11.69
N SER A 81 -15.31 -5.29 11.04
CA SER A 81 -16.52 -5.96 11.53
C SER A 81 -16.31 -6.56 12.92
N ARG A 82 -15.20 -7.28 13.13
CA ARG A 82 -14.89 -7.93 14.43
C ARG A 82 -14.67 -6.95 15.57
N ILE A 83 -14.16 -5.75 15.29
CA ILE A 83 -13.80 -4.75 16.31
C ILE A 83 -14.76 -3.56 16.34
N ASP A 84 -15.85 -3.58 15.57
CA ASP A 84 -16.83 -2.50 15.47
C ASP A 84 -16.21 -1.14 15.07
N ALA A 85 -15.34 -1.18 14.05
CA ALA A 85 -14.65 -0.04 13.46
C ALA A 85 -15.22 0.33 12.08
N ASN A 86 -14.93 1.55 11.63
CA ASN A 86 -15.10 1.93 10.22
C ASN A 86 -13.89 1.47 9.39
N VAL A 87 -14.03 1.43 8.07
CA VAL A 87 -12.95 1.07 7.14
C VAL A 87 -12.56 2.27 6.29
N LEU A 88 -11.26 2.49 6.11
CA LEU A 88 -10.69 3.37 5.10
C LEU A 88 -9.83 2.53 4.14
N ILE A 89 -10.23 2.50 2.87
CA ILE A 89 -9.40 2.03 1.76
C ILE A 89 -8.71 3.26 1.15
N ALA A 90 -7.40 3.32 1.27
CA ALA A 90 -6.57 4.43 0.81
C ALA A 90 -5.69 3.96 -0.36
N ASP A 91 -5.90 4.58 -1.52
CA ASP A 91 -5.17 4.23 -2.75
C ASP A 91 -3.66 4.41 -2.56
N GLY A 92 -2.90 3.34 -2.82
CA GLY A 92 -1.46 3.31 -2.62
C GLY A 92 -0.98 3.21 -1.16
N TYR A 93 -1.86 2.98 -0.18
CA TYR A 93 -1.45 2.86 1.23
C TYR A 93 -0.51 1.66 1.45
N SER A 94 0.70 1.93 1.93
CA SER A 94 1.75 0.94 2.11
C SER A 94 2.31 0.92 3.54
N PHE A 95 3.31 0.07 3.77
CA PHE A 95 4.09 0.05 5.02
C PHE A 95 4.72 1.41 5.36
N ARG A 96 4.93 2.29 4.35
CA ARG A 96 5.44 3.65 4.56
C ARG A 96 4.39 4.53 5.23
N GLU A 97 3.18 4.56 4.69
CA GLU A 97 2.05 5.31 5.24
C GLU A 97 1.64 4.79 6.62
N HIS A 98 1.77 3.48 6.88
CA HIS A 98 1.60 2.93 8.21
C HIS A 98 2.51 3.62 9.24
N VAL A 99 3.82 3.66 8.98
CA VAL A 99 4.79 4.28 9.90
C VAL A 99 4.62 5.80 9.99
N LEU A 100 4.17 6.44 8.91
CA LEU A 100 3.80 7.86 8.95
C LEU A 100 2.64 8.15 9.88
N LEU A 101 1.62 7.28 9.88
CA LEU A 101 0.54 7.38 10.86
C LEU A 101 1.07 7.18 12.28
N GLU A 102 2.01 6.26 12.52
CA GLU A 102 2.65 6.13 13.84
C GLU A 102 3.35 7.42 14.26
N ARG A 103 4.10 8.05 13.33
CA ARG A 103 4.76 9.35 13.54
C ARG A 103 3.75 10.45 13.88
N ALA A 104 2.68 10.56 13.09
CA ALA A 104 1.68 11.61 13.23
C ALA A 104 0.82 11.46 14.50
N LEU A 105 0.54 10.21 14.89
CA LEU A 105 -0.24 9.90 16.08
C LEU A 105 0.63 9.76 17.35
N GLY A 106 1.96 9.80 17.21
CA GLY A 106 2.89 9.70 18.33
C GLY A 106 2.85 8.37 19.08
N ARG A 107 2.47 7.28 18.41
CA ARG A 107 2.38 5.94 19.00
C ARG A 107 2.51 4.84 17.96
N GLU A 108 2.97 3.67 18.39
CA GLU A 108 2.98 2.47 17.56
C GLU A 108 1.53 2.00 17.28
N LEU A 109 1.29 1.52 16.07
CA LEU A 109 -0.01 1.03 15.63
C LEU A 109 0.06 -0.49 15.39
N SER A 110 -0.98 -1.20 15.79
CA SER A 110 -1.09 -2.62 15.44
C SER A 110 -1.44 -2.76 13.96
N PHE A 111 -0.76 -3.68 13.28
CA PHE A 111 -1.07 -4.04 11.91
C PHE A 111 -1.06 -5.56 11.73
N SER A 112 -1.66 -6.00 10.63
CA SER A 112 -1.57 -7.38 10.13
C SER A 112 -1.33 -7.36 8.62
N LEU A 113 -0.99 -8.51 8.05
CA LEU A 113 -0.74 -8.65 6.62
C LEU A 113 -2.06 -8.70 5.84
N GLY A 114 -2.17 -7.84 4.83
CA GLY A 114 -3.05 -8.02 3.67
C GLY A 114 -2.23 -8.14 2.38
N LEU A 115 -2.83 -8.74 1.35
CA LEU A 115 -2.22 -8.86 0.02
C LEU A 115 -3.01 -8.04 -0.99
N ALA A 116 -2.31 -7.23 -1.78
CA ALA A 116 -2.92 -6.54 -2.90
C ALA A 116 -3.39 -7.55 -3.96
N ALA A 117 -4.47 -7.21 -4.66
CA ALA A 117 -4.84 -7.95 -5.86
C ALA A 117 -3.76 -7.77 -6.94
N VAL A 118 -3.49 -8.82 -7.72
CA VAL A 118 -2.52 -8.78 -8.81
C VAL A 118 -3.25 -8.83 -10.16
N PRO A 119 -2.90 -7.97 -11.14
CA PRO A 119 -1.90 -6.90 -11.09
C PRO A 119 -2.26 -5.82 -10.07
N THR A 120 -1.26 -5.24 -9.39
CA THR A 120 -1.41 -4.23 -8.32
C THR A 120 -1.90 -2.88 -8.85
N THR A 121 -3.15 -2.89 -9.31
CA THR A 121 -3.86 -1.75 -9.88
C THR A 121 -5.19 -1.60 -9.17
N THR A 122 -5.64 -0.36 -9.02
CA THR A 122 -6.96 -0.04 -8.45
C THR A 122 -8.10 -0.80 -9.12
N SER A 123 -8.04 -0.99 -10.45
CA SER A 123 -9.05 -1.75 -11.20
C SER A 123 -9.10 -3.25 -10.86
N ALA A 124 -7.94 -3.87 -10.64
CA ALA A 124 -7.87 -5.29 -10.23
C ALA A 124 -8.34 -5.45 -8.78
N ALA A 125 -7.94 -4.52 -7.90
CA ALA A 125 -8.42 -4.50 -6.53
C ALA A 125 -9.94 -4.35 -6.47
N ALA A 126 -10.51 -3.40 -7.22
CA ALA A 126 -11.95 -3.23 -7.33
C ALA A 126 -12.66 -4.49 -7.86
N SER A 127 -12.08 -5.15 -8.87
CA SER A 127 -12.65 -6.35 -9.48
C SER A 127 -12.67 -7.51 -8.50
N SER A 128 -11.57 -7.69 -7.76
CA SER A 128 -11.40 -8.79 -6.80
C SER A 128 -12.26 -8.62 -5.55
N ALA A 129 -12.38 -7.38 -5.05
CA ALA A 129 -13.11 -7.10 -3.82
C ALA A 129 -14.62 -6.93 -4.06
N PHE A 130 -15.02 -6.30 -5.17
CA PHE A 130 -16.36 -5.76 -5.38
C PHE A 130 -17.00 -6.08 -6.74
N GLU A 131 -16.34 -6.90 -7.58
CA GLU A 131 -16.86 -7.28 -8.91
C GLU A 131 -17.11 -6.09 -9.85
N THR A 132 -16.40 -4.97 -9.66
CA THR A 132 -16.42 -3.79 -10.54
C THR A 132 -15.02 -3.39 -10.99
N GLN A 133 -14.90 -2.70 -12.12
CA GLN A 133 -13.61 -2.17 -12.58
C GLN A 133 -13.30 -0.79 -12.01
N ASN A 134 -14.26 -0.14 -11.35
CA ASN A 134 -14.14 1.22 -10.83
C ASN A 134 -14.34 1.22 -9.31
N MET A 135 -13.25 1.46 -8.57
CA MET A 135 -13.28 1.49 -7.10
C MET A 135 -14.28 2.50 -6.56
N ALA A 136 -14.39 3.69 -7.17
CA ALA A 136 -15.32 4.72 -6.74
C ALA A 136 -16.79 4.27 -6.81
N GLU A 137 -17.13 3.47 -7.82
CA GLU A 137 -18.49 2.96 -7.99
C GLU A 137 -18.88 2.00 -6.87
N ALA A 138 -17.93 1.19 -6.36
CA ALA A 138 -18.17 0.30 -5.22
C ALA A 138 -18.49 1.06 -3.92
N PHE A 139 -18.05 2.31 -3.81
CA PHE A 139 -18.24 3.16 -2.62
C PHE A 139 -19.39 4.18 -2.78
N ARG A 140 -20.18 4.10 -3.86
CA ARG A 140 -21.37 4.95 -4.05
C ARG A 140 -22.63 4.24 -3.55
N GLY A 141 -22.95 4.43 -2.27
CA GLY A 141 -24.16 3.90 -1.64
C GLY A 141 -23.88 2.74 -0.69
N SER A 142 -24.81 1.79 -0.58
CA SER A 142 -24.65 0.64 0.31
C SER A 142 -23.87 -0.49 -0.38
N LEU A 143 -22.93 -1.11 0.33
CA LEU A 143 -22.19 -2.30 -0.12
C LEU A 143 -22.29 -3.43 0.92
N LEU A 144 -22.40 -4.67 0.44
CA LEU A 144 -22.41 -5.87 1.27
C LEU A 144 -21.06 -6.59 1.12
N ILE A 145 -20.26 -6.65 2.18
CA ILE A 145 -18.97 -7.32 2.20
C ILE A 145 -18.75 -8.00 3.55
N GLU A 146 -18.20 -9.21 3.54
CA GLU A 146 -18.07 -10.07 4.73
C GLU A 146 -19.40 -10.25 5.50
N GLY A 147 -20.53 -10.26 4.77
CA GLY A 147 -21.87 -10.41 5.35
C GLY A 147 -22.39 -9.20 6.13
N VAL A 148 -21.69 -8.06 6.06
CA VAL A 148 -22.07 -6.81 6.74
C VAL A 148 -22.39 -5.75 5.69
N GLU A 149 -23.45 -4.98 5.94
CA GLU A 149 -23.83 -3.83 5.13
C GLU A 149 -23.03 -2.59 5.58
N TRP A 150 -22.41 -1.91 4.63
CA TRP A 150 -21.63 -0.69 4.85
C TRP A 150 -22.16 0.44 3.99
N GLU A 151 -22.16 1.65 4.55
CA GLU A 151 -22.40 2.88 3.81
C GLU A 151 -21.08 3.39 3.23
N GLY A 152 -21.00 3.37 1.90
CA GLY A 152 -19.87 3.85 1.11
C GLY A 152 -19.80 5.37 1.06
N ILE A 153 -18.59 5.90 1.22
CA ILE A 153 -18.26 7.32 1.10
C ILE A 153 -16.96 7.46 0.31
N VAL A 154 -16.93 8.34 -0.67
CA VAL A 154 -15.70 8.73 -1.37
C VAL A 154 -15.25 10.09 -0.82
N VAL A 155 -13.99 10.18 -0.41
CA VAL A 155 -13.38 11.45 0.03
C VAL A 155 -12.96 12.23 -1.21
N GLU A 156 -13.70 13.31 -1.49
CA GLU A 156 -13.44 14.19 -2.64
C GLU A 156 -12.31 15.20 -2.35
N ASP A 157 -12.16 15.64 -1.08
CA ASP A 157 -11.08 16.51 -0.62
C ASP A 157 -10.50 15.98 0.69
N VAL A 158 -9.22 15.60 0.68
CA VAL A 158 -8.51 15.09 1.86
C VAL A 158 -8.39 16.13 2.98
N ARG A 159 -8.45 17.42 2.64
CA ARG A 159 -8.31 18.54 3.60
C ARG A 159 -9.64 18.91 4.26
N ASP A 160 -10.76 18.40 3.75
CA ASP A 160 -12.09 18.52 4.37
C ASP A 160 -12.80 17.15 4.31
N PRO A 161 -12.28 16.15 5.05
CA PRO A 161 -12.84 14.81 5.01
C PRO A 161 -14.24 14.78 5.67
N PRO A 162 -15.07 13.77 5.35
CA PRO A 162 -16.41 13.68 5.87
C PRO A 162 -16.42 13.64 7.40
N ARG A 163 -17.28 14.47 8.01
CA ARG A 163 -17.47 14.50 9.47
C ARG A 163 -18.32 13.31 9.91
N ILE A 164 -17.65 12.19 10.21
CA ILE A 164 -18.34 10.94 10.55
C ILE A 164 -18.77 10.83 12.02
N GLY A 165 -18.19 11.63 12.92
CA GLY A 165 -18.52 11.60 14.35
C GLY A 165 -18.40 10.18 14.94
N THR A 166 -19.48 9.69 15.55
CA THR A 166 -19.55 8.34 16.14
C THR A 166 -20.22 7.29 15.25
N ARG A 167 -20.54 7.63 13.99
CA ARG A 167 -21.22 6.72 13.04
C ARG A 167 -20.44 5.41 12.87
N SER A 168 -21.16 4.30 12.75
CA SER A 168 -20.64 2.96 12.43
C SER A 168 -20.97 2.56 11.01
N GLY A 169 -20.31 1.50 10.55
CA GLY A 169 -20.66 0.83 9.30
C GLY A 169 -20.29 1.68 8.09
N LEU A 170 -19.27 2.52 8.20
CA LEU A 170 -18.80 3.34 7.09
C LEU A 170 -17.63 2.66 6.39
N ALA A 171 -17.73 2.59 5.07
CA ALA A 171 -16.65 2.23 4.17
C ALA A 171 -16.21 3.50 3.44
N ILE A 172 -14.98 3.92 3.64
CA ILE A 172 -14.47 5.19 3.15
C ILE A 172 -13.39 4.89 2.12
N LEU A 173 -13.45 5.54 0.96
CA LEU A 173 -12.43 5.50 -0.08
C LEU A 173 -11.70 6.83 -0.15
N SER A 174 -10.38 6.81 -0.23
CA SER A 174 -9.56 7.98 -0.55
C SER A 174 -8.55 7.63 -1.64
N TYR A 175 -8.31 8.56 -2.57
CA TYR A 175 -7.25 8.45 -3.57
C TYR A 175 -5.87 8.88 -3.07
N TYR A 176 -5.77 9.23 -1.78
CA TYR A 176 -4.49 9.56 -1.15
C TYR A 176 -3.87 8.31 -0.52
N PRO A 177 -2.53 8.18 -0.58
CA PRO A 177 -1.59 9.15 -1.16
C PRO A 177 -1.29 8.95 -2.66
N ASP A 178 -1.78 7.90 -3.33
CA ASP A 178 -1.36 7.53 -4.70
C ASP A 178 -1.53 8.66 -5.74
N ALA A 179 -2.73 9.24 -5.85
CA ALA A 179 -3.05 10.24 -6.88
C ALA A 179 -2.07 11.43 -6.91
N PRO A 180 -1.81 12.15 -5.79
CA PRO A 180 -0.85 13.25 -5.81
C PRO A 180 0.60 12.79 -6.00
N LEU A 181 0.98 11.57 -5.60
CA LEU A 181 2.32 11.04 -5.84
C LEU A 181 2.58 10.75 -7.34
N HIS A 182 1.55 10.38 -8.10
CA HIS A 182 1.64 10.31 -9.57
C HIS A 182 1.71 11.68 -10.23
N GLU A 183 1.00 12.68 -9.70
CA GLU A 183 0.91 14.01 -10.33
C GLU A 183 2.07 14.97 -9.98
N ALA A 184 2.95 14.60 -9.04
CA ALA A 184 4.00 15.47 -8.50
C ALA A 184 5.06 15.94 -9.53
N VAL A 185 5.06 15.46 -10.78
CA VAL A 185 5.92 15.98 -11.87
C VAL A 185 5.11 16.54 -13.05
N LYS A 186 4.10 17.39 -12.80
CA LYS A 186 3.35 18.00 -13.92
C LYS A 186 4.05 19.19 -14.61
N TYR A 187 5.18 19.72 -14.08
CA TYR A 187 5.80 20.95 -14.63
C TYR A 187 7.34 21.04 -14.57
N GLY A 188 8.07 19.92 -14.46
CA GLY A 188 9.55 19.94 -14.55
C GLY A 188 10.27 20.68 -13.40
N VAL A 189 9.55 21.03 -12.34
CA VAL A 189 10.13 21.48 -11.07
C VAL A 189 9.85 20.39 -10.05
N VAL A 190 10.87 19.61 -9.73
CA VAL A 190 10.86 18.70 -8.60
C VAL A 190 10.73 19.56 -7.34
N ARG A 191 9.53 19.60 -6.76
CA ARG A 191 9.35 20.16 -5.42
C ARG A 191 9.37 19.00 -4.44
N VAL A 192 10.55 18.76 -3.87
CA VAL A 192 10.74 17.96 -2.64
C VAL A 192 9.85 18.47 -1.48
N GLN A 193 9.19 19.63 -1.64
CA GLN A 193 8.19 20.17 -0.71
C GLN A 193 6.77 19.58 -0.83
N ASP A 194 6.38 18.84 -1.88
CA ASP A 194 5.01 18.32 -2.00
C ASP A 194 4.77 16.97 -1.28
N LEU A 195 5.83 16.16 -1.06
CA LEU A 195 5.69 14.85 -0.40
C LEU A 195 5.25 14.99 1.06
N GLU A 196 5.86 15.91 1.81
CA GLU A 196 5.48 16.16 3.20
C GLU A 196 4.02 16.64 3.32
N ASP A 197 3.58 17.51 2.41
CA ASP A 197 2.21 18.05 2.39
C ASP A 197 1.17 16.96 2.07
N VAL A 198 1.46 16.09 1.10
CA VAL A 198 0.60 14.94 0.75
C VAL A 198 0.44 14.00 1.95
N LEU A 199 1.56 13.64 2.57
CA LEU A 199 1.59 12.69 3.68
C LEU A 199 1.02 13.28 4.97
N SER A 200 1.23 14.58 5.20
CA SER A 200 0.59 15.33 6.27
C SER A 200 -0.92 15.31 6.08
N SER A 201 -1.42 15.74 4.92
CA SER A 201 -2.85 15.78 4.61
C SER A 201 -3.52 14.41 4.80
N PHE A 202 -2.86 13.34 4.33
CA PHE A 202 -3.32 11.96 4.56
C PHE A 202 -3.42 11.62 6.05
N SER A 203 -2.38 11.92 6.84
CA SER A 203 -2.35 11.64 8.27
C SER A 203 -3.40 12.43 9.05
N GLU A 204 -3.65 13.68 8.65
CA GLU A 204 -4.70 14.52 9.24
C GLU A 204 -6.09 13.97 8.96
N MET A 205 -6.37 13.55 7.72
CA MET A 205 -7.62 12.88 7.37
C MET A 205 -7.84 11.63 8.24
N VAL A 206 -6.84 10.75 8.36
CA VAL A 206 -6.95 9.54 9.19
C VAL A 206 -7.23 9.89 10.65
N ARG A 207 -6.59 10.93 11.19
CA ARG A 207 -6.82 11.41 12.56
C ARG A 207 -8.26 11.92 12.74
N GLU A 208 -8.81 12.65 11.79
CA GLU A 208 -10.19 13.14 11.85
C GLU A 208 -11.20 12.00 11.76
N LEU A 209 -11.01 11.08 10.81
CA LEU A 209 -11.88 9.91 10.63
C LEU A 209 -11.83 8.94 11.82
N SER A 210 -10.72 8.88 12.54
CA SER A 210 -10.55 8.04 13.75
C SER A 210 -10.86 8.76 15.07
N SER A 211 -11.37 10.00 15.03
CA SER A 211 -11.61 10.80 16.24
C SER A 211 -12.74 10.24 17.13
N GLY A 212 -13.85 9.83 16.52
CA GLY A 212 -15.05 9.36 17.24
C GLY A 212 -15.21 7.84 17.28
N ARG A 213 -14.50 7.08 16.44
CA ARG A 213 -14.56 5.62 16.37
C ARG A 213 -13.24 5.03 15.88
N ASP A 214 -13.00 3.77 16.23
CA ASP A 214 -11.87 3.02 15.70
C ASP A 214 -11.97 2.98 14.16
N LEU A 215 -10.82 3.00 13.51
CA LEU A 215 -10.68 2.98 12.06
C LEU A 215 -9.69 1.89 11.64
N VAL A 216 -10.10 1.03 10.72
CA VAL A 216 -9.19 0.10 10.04
C VAL A 216 -8.77 0.75 8.72
N VAL A 217 -7.47 0.93 8.52
CA VAL A 217 -6.90 1.54 7.33
C VAL A 217 -6.13 0.49 6.55
N THR A 218 -6.36 0.37 5.25
CA THR A 218 -5.55 -0.45 4.36
C THR A 218 -5.49 0.16 2.96
N GLY A 219 -4.66 -0.42 2.10
CA GLY A 219 -4.54 -0.04 0.69
C GLY A 219 -5.14 -1.08 -0.25
N ASP A 220 -5.46 -0.63 -1.45
CA ASP A 220 -5.74 -1.50 -2.59
C ASP A 220 -4.45 -2.11 -3.16
N HIS A 221 -3.35 -1.36 -3.11
CA HIS A 221 -1.98 -1.81 -3.31
C HIS A 221 -0.97 -0.89 -2.59
N GLY A 222 0.29 -1.34 -2.51
CA GLY A 222 1.43 -0.47 -2.23
C GLY A 222 2.10 0.03 -3.51
N TYR A 223 3.33 0.51 -3.41
CA TYR A 223 4.09 1.04 -4.55
C TYR A 223 5.60 0.92 -4.36
N ILE A 224 6.33 0.93 -5.48
CA ILE A 224 7.77 1.17 -5.55
C ILE A 224 8.00 2.67 -5.60
N PHE A 225 8.80 3.21 -4.68
CA PHE A 225 9.21 4.61 -4.73
C PHE A 225 10.34 4.77 -5.75
N LEU A 226 10.21 5.75 -6.64
CA LEU A 226 11.18 6.04 -7.70
C LEU A 226 12.02 7.28 -7.40
N GLY A 227 11.49 8.19 -6.58
CA GLY A 227 12.13 9.49 -6.31
C GLY A 227 12.50 10.23 -7.59
N ASP A 228 13.57 11.02 -7.51
CA ASP A 228 14.14 11.72 -8.66
C ASP A 228 15.07 10.85 -9.52
N ASN A 229 15.55 9.74 -8.95
CA ASN A 229 16.48 8.85 -9.62
C ASN A 229 16.04 7.38 -9.53
N PRO A 230 15.16 6.93 -10.46
CA PRO A 230 14.70 5.55 -10.52
C PRO A 230 15.83 4.50 -10.56
N ASN A 231 17.01 4.84 -11.09
CA ASN A 231 18.15 3.92 -11.17
C ASN A 231 18.71 3.50 -9.81
N ARG A 232 18.39 4.26 -8.76
CA ARG A 232 18.81 3.96 -7.38
C ARG A 232 18.01 2.80 -6.79
N TYR A 233 16.73 2.70 -7.15
CA TYR A 233 15.77 1.81 -6.50
C TYR A 233 15.35 0.62 -7.37
N LEU A 234 15.53 0.73 -8.68
CA LEU A 234 15.32 -0.36 -9.63
C LEU A 234 16.61 -1.18 -9.80
N TRP A 235 16.48 -2.50 -9.89
CA TRP A 235 17.64 -3.40 -10.06
C TRP A 235 18.34 -3.19 -11.40
N ARG A 236 17.54 -2.84 -12.42
CA ARG A 236 17.99 -2.38 -13.72
C ARG A 236 16.85 -1.62 -14.35
N TRP A 237 17.01 -0.31 -14.56
CA TRP A 237 15.95 0.51 -15.12
C TRP A 237 15.62 0.10 -16.56
N LYS A 238 14.39 -0.37 -16.76
CA LYS A 238 13.78 -0.59 -18.08
C LYS A 238 12.45 0.16 -18.13
N ARG A 239 12.32 1.04 -19.13
CA ARG A 239 11.11 1.83 -19.37
C ARG A 239 10.05 0.97 -20.07
N VAL A 240 9.27 0.26 -19.28
CA VAL A 240 8.21 -0.65 -19.73
C VAL A 240 7.07 -0.60 -18.72
N GLU A 241 5.83 -0.56 -19.20
CA GLU A 241 4.64 -0.67 -18.35
C GLU A 241 4.69 -1.93 -17.50
N ARG A 242 4.23 -1.84 -16.25
CA ARG A 242 4.25 -2.99 -15.32
C ARG A 242 3.15 -4.02 -15.61
N VAL A 243 2.16 -3.67 -16.44
CA VAL A 243 1.12 -4.59 -16.96
C VAL A 243 1.10 -4.54 -18.49
N GLY A 244 1.01 -5.70 -19.13
CA GLY A 244 0.86 -5.80 -20.59
C GLY A 244 2.11 -5.43 -21.39
N GLY A 245 3.22 -5.16 -20.72
CA GLY A 245 4.50 -4.82 -21.32
C GLY A 245 5.18 -6.00 -22.04
N SER A 246 6.34 -5.71 -22.64
CA SER A 246 7.22 -6.72 -23.22
C SER A 246 8.43 -6.92 -22.32
N TYR A 247 8.51 -8.11 -21.72
CA TYR A 247 9.48 -8.44 -20.69
C TYR A 247 10.46 -9.51 -21.16
N SER A 248 11.66 -9.52 -20.58
CA SER A 248 12.61 -10.61 -20.80
C SER A 248 12.17 -11.85 -20.00
N ALA A 249 12.72 -13.01 -20.35
CA ALA A 249 12.49 -14.24 -19.58
C ALA A 249 12.90 -14.04 -18.11
N GLY A 250 12.02 -14.44 -17.18
CA GLY A 250 12.26 -14.31 -15.73
C GLY A 250 12.01 -12.92 -15.16
N GLU A 251 11.37 -12.01 -15.90
CA GLU A 251 11.05 -10.66 -15.41
C GLU A 251 9.53 -10.38 -15.39
N SER A 252 8.71 -11.40 -15.63
CA SER A 252 7.24 -11.31 -15.58
C SER A 252 6.59 -12.65 -15.25
N LEU A 253 5.33 -12.57 -14.82
CA LEU A 253 4.40 -13.68 -14.65
C LEU A 253 3.15 -13.45 -15.49
N GLU A 254 2.38 -14.50 -15.75
CA GLU A 254 1.05 -14.40 -16.34
C GLU A 254 0.01 -14.44 -15.23
N VAL A 255 -0.88 -13.45 -15.20
CA VAL A 255 -1.97 -13.30 -14.24
C VAL A 255 -3.21 -12.89 -15.04
N ASP A 256 -4.26 -13.70 -14.99
CA ASP A 256 -5.52 -13.48 -15.73
C ASP A 256 -5.32 -13.16 -17.23
N GLY A 257 -4.42 -13.90 -17.88
CA GLY A 257 -4.10 -13.73 -19.30
C GLY A 257 -3.33 -12.45 -19.64
N LYS A 258 -2.86 -11.70 -18.62
CA LYS A 258 -1.99 -10.53 -18.78
C LYS A 258 -0.59 -10.85 -18.30
N ARG A 259 0.43 -10.36 -19.00
CA ARG A 259 1.81 -10.37 -18.49
C ARG A 259 1.98 -9.24 -17.49
N VAL A 260 2.49 -9.57 -16.31
CA VAL A 260 2.70 -8.65 -15.19
C VAL A 260 4.17 -8.67 -14.81
N ALA A 261 4.81 -7.51 -14.73
CA ALA A 261 6.21 -7.38 -14.33
C ALA A 261 6.41 -7.87 -12.90
N VAL A 262 7.50 -8.59 -12.63
CA VAL A 262 7.88 -8.94 -11.24
C VAL A 262 9.04 -8.09 -10.77
N GLY A 263 9.15 -7.90 -9.46
CA GLY A 263 10.23 -7.17 -8.81
C GLY A 263 10.43 -5.77 -9.37
N ARG A 264 11.70 -5.35 -9.39
CA ARG A 264 12.11 -3.95 -9.60
C ARG A 264 12.89 -3.75 -10.90
N TRP A 265 12.52 -4.48 -11.95
CA TRP A 265 13.11 -4.35 -13.30
C TRP A 265 12.47 -3.22 -14.12
N HIS A 266 11.18 -2.96 -13.90
CA HIS A 266 10.37 -2.16 -14.81
C HIS A 266 9.70 -1.01 -14.08
N ALA A 267 9.72 0.16 -14.70
CA ALA A 267 8.90 1.29 -14.31
C ALA A 267 8.37 1.98 -15.58
N PRO A 268 7.19 2.61 -15.51
CA PRO A 268 6.63 3.38 -16.62
C PRO A 268 7.54 4.58 -16.97
N SER A 269 7.14 5.37 -17.97
CA SER A 269 7.89 6.55 -18.38
C SER A 269 8.18 7.56 -17.26
N SER A 270 9.26 8.32 -17.40
CA SER A 270 9.65 9.41 -16.48
C SER A 270 8.50 10.40 -16.22
N GLY A 271 8.19 10.67 -14.96
CA GLY A 271 7.18 11.66 -14.56
C GLY A 271 6.34 11.30 -13.32
N SER A 272 6.43 10.07 -12.80
CA SER A 272 5.81 9.69 -11.52
C SER A 272 6.89 9.40 -10.48
N PHE A 273 6.63 9.75 -9.22
CA PHE A 273 7.48 9.40 -8.07
C PHE A 273 7.31 7.95 -7.64
N ILE A 274 6.32 7.24 -8.19
CA ILE A 274 5.98 5.88 -7.79
C ILE A 274 5.71 5.00 -9.02
N ALA A 275 5.82 3.69 -8.81
CA ALA A 275 5.40 2.69 -9.78
C ALA A 275 4.64 1.57 -9.08
N HIS A 276 3.53 1.15 -9.68
CA HIS A 276 2.76 0.00 -9.25
C HIS A 276 2.20 -0.75 -10.48
N GLY A 277 1.44 -1.82 -10.27
CA GLY A 277 0.84 -2.67 -11.32
C GLY A 277 1.55 -4.00 -11.52
N GLY A 278 2.72 -4.21 -10.91
CA GLY A 278 3.48 -5.44 -10.97
C GLY A 278 3.25 -6.39 -9.78
N VAL A 279 4.19 -7.30 -9.59
CA VAL A 279 4.33 -8.16 -8.41
C VAL A 279 5.68 -7.85 -7.75
N SER A 280 5.68 -7.01 -6.74
CA SER A 280 6.83 -6.77 -5.86
C SER A 280 6.40 -6.81 -4.41
N LEU A 281 7.34 -6.98 -3.49
CA LEU A 281 7.03 -6.93 -2.05
C LEU A 281 6.41 -5.58 -1.67
N ALA A 282 6.96 -4.49 -2.22
CA ALA A 282 6.50 -3.13 -1.93
C ALA A 282 5.12 -2.81 -2.50
N GLU A 283 4.70 -3.49 -3.58
CA GLU A 283 3.35 -3.36 -4.14
C GLU A 283 2.35 -4.31 -3.48
N CYS A 284 2.76 -5.55 -3.16
CA CYS A 284 1.84 -6.62 -2.78
C CYS A 284 1.61 -6.75 -1.28
N LEU A 285 2.60 -6.47 -0.43
CA LEU A 285 2.45 -6.59 1.02
C LEU A 285 1.87 -5.30 1.59
N VAL A 286 0.56 -5.31 1.84
CA VAL A 286 -0.19 -4.13 2.27
C VAL A 286 -0.57 -4.28 3.74
N PRO A 287 -0.24 -3.31 4.60
CA PRO A 287 -0.65 -3.38 6.00
C PRO A 287 -2.16 -3.16 6.16
N ILE A 288 -2.76 -3.93 7.06
CA ILE A 288 -4.10 -3.67 7.61
C ILE A 288 -3.88 -3.08 9.00
N THR A 289 -3.98 -1.75 9.08
CA THR A 289 -3.65 -0.96 10.26
C THR A 289 -4.90 -0.69 11.09
N VAL A 290 -4.82 -0.91 12.40
CA VAL A 290 -5.91 -0.56 13.32
C VAL A 290 -5.54 0.72 14.06
N VAL A 291 -6.30 1.78 13.78
CA VAL A 291 -6.22 3.06 14.46
C VAL A 291 -7.31 3.13 15.51
N ARG A 292 -6.94 2.95 16.78
CA ARG A 292 -7.88 3.06 17.90
C ARG A 292 -8.31 4.50 18.10
N ARG A 293 -9.59 4.73 18.37
CA ARG A 293 -10.10 6.07 18.64
C ARG A 293 -9.32 6.75 19.74
N TRP A 294 -9.13 8.05 19.58
CA TRP A 294 -8.53 8.86 20.63
C TRP A 294 -9.52 8.94 21.79
N SER A 295 -9.17 8.33 22.93
CA SER A 295 -9.84 8.63 24.18
C SER A 295 -9.36 10.01 24.62
N THR A 296 -10.08 11.07 24.25
CA THR A 296 -10.01 12.31 25.01
C THR A 296 -10.55 11.98 26.39
N GLY A 297 -9.66 11.91 27.38
CA GLY A 297 -10.06 11.84 28.80
C GLY A 297 -10.89 13.04 29.20
#